data_AF-A0AAD7XK35-F1
#
_entry.id   AF-A0AAD7XK35-F1
#
_cell.length_a   1.000
_cell.length_b   1.000
_cell.length_c   1.000
_cell.angle_alpha   90.00
_cell.angle_beta   90.00
_cell.angle_gamma   90.00
#
_symmetry.space_group_name_H-M   'P 1'
#
loop_
_entity.id
_entity.type
_entity.pdbx_description
1 polymer ?
#
loop_
_entity_poly.entity_id
_entity_poly.type
_entity_poly.pdbx_seq_one_letter_code
_entity_poly.pdbx_strand_id
1 'polypeptide(L)'
;MFCTHGEGAEFHLEGVLPHPSGRQAIVIKRRKRRSEHVSDVQAVYYILDGTIFQCPGILELVTSRLSKCAYHLEKGFDDIRAQCERQQLQKFKDDFNLGDDADTPLPTSEDQQQQQQQQQQQGVGGLEPLDAPMEL
;
A
#
# COMPACT_ATOMS: atom_id res chain seq x y z
N MET A 1 -10.70 47.74 -5.09
CA MET A 1 -11.99 48.24 -4.58
C MET A 1 -11.99 47.95 -3.09
N PHE A 2 -11.70 48.95 -2.25
CA PHE A 2 -11.60 48.80 -0.79
C PHE A 2 -12.97 49.16 -0.19
N CYS A 3 -13.48 48.34 0.73
CA CYS A 3 -14.86 48.38 1.20
C CYS A 3 -15.27 49.77 1.73
N THR A 4 -16.33 50.31 1.13
CA THR A 4 -17.15 51.41 1.64
C THR A 4 -17.82 50.97 2.95
N HIS A 5 -17.94 51.89 3.92
CA HIS A 5 -18.73 51.81 5.15
C HIS A 5 -19.68 50.60 5.25
N GLY A 6 -19.30 49.59 6.03
CA GLY A 6 -20.11 48.39 6.27
C GLY A 6 -19.25 47.16 6.53
N GLU A 7 -19.83 46.17 7.19
CA GLU A 7 -19.25 44.84 7.40
C GLU A 7 -18.70 44.26 6.09
N GLY A 8 -17.54 43.61 6.12
CA GLY A 8 -16.90 43.16 4.89
C GLY A 8 -15.59 42.41 5.09
N ALA A 9 -15.13 41.76 4.02
CA ALA A 9 -13.81 41.17 3.97
C ALA A 9 -12.78 42.22 3.56
N GLU A 10 -11.73 42.38 4.36
CA GLU A 10 -10.64 43.31 4.14
C GLU A 10 -9.29 42.57 4.10
N PHE A 11 -8.35 43.10 3.31
CA PHE A 11 -6.99 42.59 3.24
C PHE A 11 -6.06 43.62 3.85
N HIS A 12 -5.34 43.21 4.88
CA HIS A 12 -4.40 44.06 5.60
C HIS A 12 -2.97 43.58 5.36
N LEU A 13 -2.11 44.51 4.92
CA LEU A 13 -0.69 44.27 4.79
C LEU A 13 -0.07 44.29 6.19
N GLU A 14 0.43 43.15 6.66
CA GLU A 14 1.03 43.07 7.99
C GLU A 14 2.49 43.52 8.00
N GLY A 15 3.21 43.29 6.90
CA GLY A 15 4.57 43.76 6.74
C GLY A 15 5.39 42.89 5.82
N VAL A 16 6.69 43.19 5.80
CA VAL A 16 7.70 42.45 5.05
C VAL A 16 8.59 41.71 6.04
N LEU A 17 8.60 40.39 5.96
CA LEU A 17 9.43 39.53 6.78
C LEU A 17 10.72 39.15 6.05
N PRO A 18 11.87 39.12 6.73
CA PRO A 18 13.09 38.56 6.17
C PRO A 18 12.91 37.05 5.97
N HIS A 19 13.10 36.57 4.75
CA HIS A 19 13.08 35.15 4.44
C HIS A 19 14.52 34.59 4.54
N PRO A 20 14.74 33.37 5.08
CA PRO A 20 16.08 32.79 5.24
C PRO A 20 16.90 32.69 3.96
N SER A 21 16.25 32.69 2.78
CA SER A 21 16.93 32.69 1.49
C SER A 21 17.49 34.07 1.07
N GLY A 22 17.49 35.07 1.97
CA GLY A 22 17.84 36.46 1.65
C GLY A 22 16.78 37.23 0.87
N ARG A 23 15.60 36.61 0.64
CA ARG A 23 14.47 37.24 -0.05
C ARG A 23 13.52 37.90 0.95
N GLN A 24 12.68 38.80 0.46
CA GLN A 24 11.65 39.45 1.27
C GLN A 24 10.32 38.74 1.06
N ALA A 25 9.66 38.35 2.15
CA ALA A 25 8.33 37.77 2.13
C ALA A 25 7.32 38.83 2.54
N ILE A 26 6.30 39.06 1.73
CA ILE A 26 5.23 40.02 2.08
C ILE A 26 4.08 39.24 2.71
N VAL A 27 3.64 39.64 3.90
CA VAL A 27 2.54 38.97 4.62
C VAL A 27 1.26 39.80 4.54
N ILE A 28 0.18 39.16 4.10
CA ILE A 28 -1.15 39.76 3.98
C ILE A 28 -2.13 38.93 4.81
N LYS A 29 -2.90 39.58 5.69
CA LYS A 29 -3.99 38.94 6.42
C LYS A 29 -5.33 39.32 5.80
N ARG A 30 -6.15 38.33 5.51
CA ARG A 30 -7.57 38.52 5.22
C ARG A 30 -8.34 38.51 6.53
N ARG A 31 -9.04 39.61 6.80
CA ARG A 31 -9.88 39.78 7.98
C ARG A 31 -11.33 39.97 7.56
N LYS A 32 -12.26 39.50 8.39
CA LYS A 32 -13.67 39.83 8.27
C LYS A 32 -14.02 40.77 9.39
N ARG A 33 -14.30 42.02 9.03
CA ARG A 33 -14.69 43.04 9.99
C ARG A 33 -16.15 42.83 10.39
N ARG A 34 -16.41 42.64 11.69
CA ARG A 34 -17.76 42.52 12.27
C ARG A 34 -18.25 43.85 12.82
N SER A 35 -17.36 44.70 13.30
CA SER A 35 -17.66 46.07 13.74
C SER A 35 -16.43 46.95 13.57
N GLU A 36 -16.53 48.24 13.88
CA GLU A 36 -15.42 49.20 13.72
C GLU A 36 -14.13 48.77 14.44
N HIS A 37 -14.25 48.13 15.60
CA HIS A 37 -13.10 47.69 16.41
C HIS A 37 -12.93 46.16 16.45
N VAL A 38 -13.86 45.39 15.88
CA VAL A 38 -13.82 43.92 15.92
C VAL A 38 -13.62 43.38 14.52
N SER A 39 -12.46 42.75 14.30
CA SER A 39 -12.12 42.02 13.08
C SER A 39 -11.65 40.61 13.41
N ASP A 40 -12.06 39.65 12.60
CA ASP A 40 -11.70 38.24 12.74
C ASP A 40 -10.75 37.83 11.61
N VAL A 41 -9.64 37.18 11.94
CA VAL A 41 -8.64 36.77 10.94
C VAL A 41 -9.09 35.47 10.29
N GLN A 42 -9.35 35.49 8.99
CA GLN A 42 -9.83 34.31 8.26
C GLN A 42 -8.71 33.54 7.58
N ALA A 43 -7.71 34.24 7.06
CA ALA A 43 -6.60 33.62 6.35
C ALA A 43 -5.36 34.51 6.37
N VAL A 44 -4.20 33.86 6.27
CA VAL A 44 -2.90 34.52 6.12
C VAL A 44 -2.32 34.10 4.77
N TYR A 45 -1.82 35.06 4.01
CA TYR A 45 -1.17 34.87 2.73
C TYR A 45 0.26 35.38 2.80
N TYR A 46 1.17 34.72 2.10
CA TYR A 46 2.54 35.17 1.92
C TYR A 46 2.86 35.27 0.43
N ILE A 47 3.49 36.38 0.04
CA ILE A 47 3.99 36.59 -1.31
C ILE A 47 5.49 36.35 -1.28
N LEU A 48 5.93 35.36 -2.06
CA LEU A 48 7.33 35.03 -2.28
C LEU A 48 7.58 35.08 -3.78
N ASP A 49 8.50 35.93 -4.22
CA ASP A 49 8.91 36.05 -5.64
C ASP A 49 7.73 36.26 -6.61
N GLY A 50 6.78 37.10 -6.21
CA GLY A 50 5.57 37.37 -7.02
C GLY A 50 4.51 36.27 -6.99
N THR A 51 4.77 35.16 -6.30
CA THR A 51 3.81 34.06 -6.12
C THR A 51 3.10 34.18 -4.78
N ILE A 52 1.77 34.10 -4.81
CA ILE A 52 0.93 34.18 -3.61
C ILE A 52 0.66 32.76 -3.12
N PHE A 53 0.94 32.53 -1.84
CA PHE A 53 0.63 31.29 -1.16
C PHE A 53 -0.29 31.55 0.03
N GLN A 54 -1.21 30.63 0.27
CA GLN A 54 -2.03 30.63 1.47
C GLN A 54 -1.34 29.83 2.57
N CYS A 55 -1.31 30.39 3.78
CA CYS A 55 -0.87 29.67 4.97
C CYS A 55 -1.93 28.63 5.36
N PRO A 56 -1.57 27.33 5.43
CA PRO A 56 -2.50 26.30 5.88
C PRO A 56 -2.77 26.41 7.39
N GLY A 57 -3.91 25.88 7.84
CA GLY A 57 -4.17 25.76 9.27
C GLY A 57 -3.17 24.81 9.94
N ILE A 58 -2.69 25.16 11.14
CA ILE A 58 -1.72 24.32 11.87
C ILE A 58 -2.27 22.91 12.12
N LEU A 59 -3.56 22.80 12.46
CA LEU A 59 -4.20 21.52 12.72
C LEU A 59 -4.28 20.67 11.45
N GLU A 60 -4.68 21.25 10.33
CA GLU A 60 -4.76 20.55 9.03
C GLU A 60 -3.38 20.04 8.60
N LEU A 61 -2.35 20.87 8.78
CA LEU A 61 -0.96 20.52 8.45
C LEU A 61 -0.43 19.39 9.33
N VAL A 62 -0.68 19.45 10.65
CA VAL A 62 -0.26 18.41 11.58
C VAL A 62 -1.00 17.11 11.31
N THR A 63 -2.33 17.15 11.20
CA THR A 63 -3.16 15.96 10.95
C THR A 63 -2.75 15.29 9.64
N SER A 64 -2.61 16.04 8.54
CA SER A 64 -2.22 15.46 7.25
C SER A 64 -0.84 14.81 7.28
N ARG A 65 0.12 15.37 8.04
CA ARG A 65 1.44 14.77 8.23
C ARG A 65 1.37 13.50 9.06
N LEU A 66 0.63 13.49 10.16
CA LEU A 66 0.44 12.31 11.00
C LEU A 66 -0.25 11.18 10.23
N SER A 67 -1.29 11.50 9.44
CA SER A 67 -1.96 10.51 8.58
C SER A 67 -1.01 9.90 7.55
N LYS A 68 -0.13 10.70 6.92
CA LYS A 68 0.89 10.16 6.02
C LYS A 68 1.89 9.25 6.74
N CYS A 69 2.32 9.62 7.94
CA CYS A 69 3.20 8.76 8.74
C CYS A 69 2.53 7.43 9.07
N ALA A 70 1.27 7.46 9.52
CA ALA A 70 0.50 6.23 9.80
C ALA A 70 0.37 5.35 8.56
N TYR A 71 0.01 5.93 7.42
CA TYR A 71 -0.06 5.21 6.13
C TYR A 71 1.26 4.53 5.76
N HIS A 72 2.40 5.23 5.91
CA HIS A 72 3.70 4.66 5.61
C HIS A 72 4.10 3.53 6.57
N LEU A 73 3.68 3.60 7.83
CA LEU A 73 3.88 2.51 8.79
C LEU A 73 3.05 1.28 8.42
N GLU A 74 1.75 1.47 8.17
CA GLU A 74 0.85 0.39 7.76
C GLU A 74 1.37 -0.30 6.49
N LYS A 75 1.68 0.48 5.46
CA LYS A 75 2.26 -0.04 4.22
C LYS A 75 3.56 -0.82 4.46
N GLY A 76 4.45 -0.29 5.31
CA GLY A 76 5.69 -0.97 5.66
C GLY A 76 5.46 -2.33 6.35
N PHE A 77 4.49 -2.41 7.27
CA PHE A 77 4.13 -3.66 7.92
C PHE A 77 3.46 -4.65 6.99
N ASP A 78 2.58 -4.19 6.11
CA ASP A 78 1.95 -5.04 5.09
C ASP A 78 2.99 -5.61 4.12
N ASP A 79 3.97 -4.80 3.70
CA ASP A 79 5.07 -5.24 2.85
C ASP A 79 5.93 -6.32 3.55
N ILE A 80 6.24 -6.14 4.84
CA ILE A 80 6.97 -7.13 5.65
C ILE A 80 6.15 -8.41 5.81
N ARG A 81 4.87 -8.30 6.11
CA ARG A 81 3.97 -9.45 6.25
C ARG A 81 3.93 -10.27 4.96
N ALA A 82 3.74 -9.62 3.83
CA ALA A 82 3.71 -10.28 2.53
C ALA A 82 5.05 -10.96 2.20
N GLN A 83 6.19 -10.37 2.62
CA GLN A 83 7.50 -11.01 2.50
C GLN A 83 7.62 -12.27 3.37
N CYS A 84 7.18 -12.20 4.64
CA CYS A 84 7.19 -13.36 5.54
C CYS A 84 6.32 -14.51 5.01
N GLU A 85 5.12 -14.22 4.51
CA GLU A 85 4.22 -15.21 3.92
C GLU A 85 4.86 -15.87 2.68
N ARG A 86 5.50 -15.08 1.80
CA ARG A 86 6.25 -15.62 0.66
C ARG A 86 7.42 -16.52 1.10
N GLN A 87 8.17 -16.13 2.13
CA GLN A 87 9.27 -16.93 2.64
C GLN A 87 8.78 -18.25 3.27
N GLN A 88 7.65 -18.23 3.98
CA GLN A 88 7.05 -19.45 4.54
C GLN A 88 6.58 -20.40 3.43
N LEU A 89 5.91 -19.88 2.40
CA LEU A 89 5.52 -20.67 1.24
C LEU A 89 6.73 -21.24 0.50
N GLN A 90 7.81 -20.46 0.37
CA GLN A 90 9.05 -20.95 -0.24
C GLN A 90 9.66 -22.09 0.58
N LYS A 91 9.78 -21.93 1.91
CA LYS A 91 10.27 -23.00 2.78
C LYS A 91 9.41 -24.26 2.69
N PHE A 92 8.09 -24.11 2.64
CA PHE A 92 7.19 -25.23 2.43
C PHE A 92 7.46 -25.92 1.08
N LYS A 93 7.63 -25.18 -0.02
CA LYS A 93 8.00 -25.78 -1.32
C LYS A 93 9.32 -26.55 -1.24
N ASP A 94 10.33 -25.97 -0.60
CA ASP A 94 11.66 -26.56 -0.43
C ASP A 94 11.60 -27.85 0.41
N ASP A 95 10.85 -27.85 1.53
CA ASP A 95 10.68 -29.01 2.42
C ASP A 95 9.96 -30.20 1.75
N PHE A 96 9.10 -29.92 0.76
CA PHE A 96 8.34 -30.93 0.02
C PHE A 96 8.89 -31.20 -1.38
N ASN A 97 10.05 -30.64 -1.74
CA ASN A 97 10.69 -30.81 -3.06
C ASN A 97 9.72 -30.55 -4.22
N LEU A 98 8.78 -29.63 -4.02
CA LEU A 98 7.84 -29.19 -5.05
C LEU A 98 8.62 -28.27 -6.00
N GLY A 99 9.20 -28.86 -7.04
CA GLY A 99 9.85 -28.13 -8.11
C GLY A 99 8.93 -27.06 -8.71
N ASP A 100 9.52 -26.05 -9.33
CA ASP A 100 8.85 -24.87 -9.89
C ASP A 100 8.01 -25.18 -11.17
N ASP A 101 7.70 -26.46 -11.40
CA ASP A 101 6.88 -26.96 -12.50
C ASP A 101 5.40 -26.69 -12.22
N ALA A 102 5.02 -25.42 -12.32
CA ALA A 102 3.66 -24.92 -12.15
C ALA A 102 2.66 -25.36 -13.25
N ASP A 103 2.90 -26.50 -13.93
CA ASP A 103 2.02 -27.01 -14.98
C ASP A 103 1.75 -28.53 -14.90
N THR A 104 2.08 -29.19 -13.79
CA THR A 104 1.63 -30.57 -13.59
C THR A 104 0.22 -30.55 -13.01
N PRO A 105 -0.81 -31.02 -13.76
CA PRO A 105 -2.15 -31.15 -13.19
C PRO A 105 -2.07 -32.10 -12.01
N LEU A 106 -2.62 -31.70 -10.87
CA LEU A 106 -2.82 -32.61 -9.74
C LEU A 106 -3.56 -33.85 -10.26
N PRO A 107 -3.05 -35.08 -10.04
CA PRO A 107 -3.73 -36.28 -10.50
C PRO A 107 -5.12 -36.34 -9.88
N THR A 108 -6.12 -36.29 -10.75
CA THR A 108 -7.52 -36.34 -10.34
C THR A 108 -7.82 -37.73 -9.78
N SER A 109 -8.80 -37.84 -8.88
CA SER A 109 -9.16 -39.14 -8.28
C SER A 109 -9.54 -40.22 -9.30
N GLU A 110 -9.90 -39.81 -10.53
CA GLU A 110 -10.18 -40.69 -11.67
C GLU A 110 -8.93 -41.40 -12.20
N ASP A 111 -7.78 -40.72 -12.23
CA ASP A 111 -6.51 -41.28 -12.71
C ASP A 111 -5.99 -42.39 -11.78
N GLN A 112 -6.24 -42.25 -10.47
CA GLN A 112 -5.88 -43.25 -9.48
C GLN A 112 -6.76 -44.51 -9.58
N GLN A 113 -8.05 -44.37 -9.92
CA GLN A 113 -8.94 -45.52 -10.11
C GLN A 113 -8.61 -46.32 -11.37
N GLN A 114 -8.22 -45.66 -12.47
CA GLN A 114 -7.81 -46.37 -13.69
C GLN A 114 -6.52 -47.17 -13.51
N GLN A 115 -5.53 -46.65 -12.78
CA GLN A 115 -4.32 -47.42 -12.45
C GLN A 115 -4.61 -48.65 -11.60
N GLN A 116 -5.55 -48.53 -10.66
CA GLN A 116 -5.92 -49.64 -9.78
C GLN A 116 -6.71 -50.73 -10.53
N GLN A 117 -7.51 -50.35 -11.54
CA GLN A 117 -8.18 -51.31 -12.42
C GLN A 117 -7.23 -51.99 -13.42
N GLN A 118 -6.19 -51.29 -13.92
CA GLN A 118 -5.18 -51.91 -14.79
C GLN A 118 -4.32 -52.95 -14.06
N GLN A 119 -3.98 -52.72 -12.78
CA GLN A 119 -3.24 -53.71 -11.99
C GLN A 119 -4.06 -54.97 -11.68
N GLN A 120 -5.39 -54.88 -11.63
CA GLN A 120 -6.25 -56.05 -11.46
C GLN A 120 -6.41 -56.89 -12.74
N GLN A 121 -6.18 -56.32 -13.92
CA GLN A 121 -6.32 -57.04 -15.20
C GLN A 121 -5.05 -57.80 -15.63
N GLN A 122 -3.86 -57.50 -15.09
CA GLN A 122 -2.63 -58.24 -15.42
C GLN A 122 -2.37 -59.47 -14.54
N GLY A 123 -3.30 -59.86 -13.69
CA GLY A 123 -3.16 -60.96 -12.75
C GLY A 123 -3.81 -62.29 -13.14
N VAL A 124 -3.88 -62.68 -14.42
CA VAL A 124 -4.32 -64.06 -14.78
C VAL A 124 -3.67 -64.52 -16.10
N GLY A 125 -2.82 -65.55 -16.05
CA GLY A 125 -2.55 -66.37 -17.23
C GLY A 125 -1.20 -67.09 -17.24
N GLY A 126 -1.15 -68.35 -16.77
CA GLY A 126 -0.13 -69.31 -17.17
C GLY A 126 0.24 -70.40 -16.15
N LEU A 127 -0.64 -71.38 -15.93
CA LEU A 127 -0.31 -72.70 -15.35
C LEU A 127 0.03 -73.68 -16.49
N GLU A 128 1.09 -74.51 -16.34
CA GLU A 128 1.19 -75.97 -16.70
C GLU A 128 2.67 -76.48 -16.71
N PRO A 129 2.95 -77.81 -16.59
CA PRO A 129 3.83 -78.40 -15.54
C PRO A 129 4.86 -79.46 -16.06
N LEU A 130 5.45 -80.23 -15.11
CA LEU A 130 6.27 -81.48 -15.24
C LEU A 130 7.63 -81.33 -15.97
N ASP A 131 8.75 -81.97 -15.62
CA ASP A 131 9.05 -83.23 -14.95
C ASP A 131 10.45 -83.14 -14.30
N ALA A 132 10.68 -83.90 -13.23
CA ALA A 132 12.03 -84.24 -12.77
C ALA A 132 12.65 -85.31 -13.70
N PRO A 133 13.99 -85.44 -13.75
CA PRO A 133 14.49 -86.67 -13.12
C PRO A 133 15.75 -86.47 -12.27
N MET A 134 15.81 -87.39 -11.30
CA MET A 134 16.87 -87.71 -10.38
C MET A 134 17.88 -88.63 -11.08
N GLU A 135 19.19 -88.37 -10.95
CA GLU A 135 20.33 -89.32 -10.96
C GLU A 135 21.61 -88.49 -10.67
N LEU A 136 22.65 -88.93 -9.97
CA LEU A 136 22.88 -89.93 -8.93
C LEU A 136 24.21 -89.51 -8.28
#